data_AF-A0A1I4J1V8-F1
#
_entry.id   AF-A0A1I4J1V8-F1
#
_cell.length_a   1.000
_cell.length_b   1.000
_cell.length_c   1.000
_cell.angle_alpha   90.00
_cell.angle_beta   90.00
_cell.angle_gamma   90.00
#
_symmetry.space_group_name_H-M   'P 1'
#
loop_
_entity.id
_entity.type
_entity.pdbx_description
1 polymer ?
#
loop_
_entity_poly.entity_id
_entity_poly.type
_entity_poly.pdbx_seq_one_letter_code
_entity_poly.pdbx_strand_id
1 'polypeptide(L)'
;MVAFEKWLVSEYPKVMPKSPIGKALKYCYDIYHRLTRYHLDGRYRIDNNLAENDLRGLALGRKNYLFCSNHDAAEDAAVFYSLLGCCKAAGVNFRDWWIKRFDLCQ
;
A
#
# COMPACT_ATOMS: atom_id res chain seq x y z
N MET A 1 1.85 14.15 -19.40
CA MET A 1 2.90 13.25 -18.90
C MET A 1 4.00 12.91 -19.92
N VAL A 2 3.73 12.92 -21.23
CA VAL A 2 4.73 12.61 -22.29
C VAL A 2 6.03 13.44 -22.21
N ALA A 3 5.94 14.73 -21.84
CA ALA A 3 7.14 15.57 -21.67
C ALA A 3 8.07 15.05 -20.56
N PHE A 4 7.51 14.53 -19.47
CA PHE A 4 8.27 13.98 -18.35
C PHE A 4 8.96 12.65 -18.72
N GLU A 5 8.29 11.81 -19.50
CA GLU A 5 8.88 10.57 -20.02
C GLU A 5 10.06 10.83 -20.94
N LYS A 6 9.91 11.79 -21.86
CA LYS A 6 11.00 12.22 -22.74
C LYS A 6 12.19 12.72 -21.93
N TRP A 7 11.92 13.50 -20.88
CA TRP A 7 12.96 13.96 -19.96
C TRP A 7 13.65 12.77 -19.26
N LEU A 8 12.90 11.83 -18.68
CA LEU A 8 13.42 10.61 -18.04
C LEU A 8 14.37 9.82 -18.95
N VAL A 9 13.94 9.57 -20.19
CA VAL A 9 14.74 8.83 -21.20
C VAL A 9 15.97 9.62 -21.63
N SER A 10 15.88 10.96 -21.71
CA SER A 10 17.02 11.81 -22.05
C SER A 10 18.05 11.92 -20.94
N GLU A 11 17.63 11.82 -19.68
CA GLU A 11 18.47 12.03 -18.51
C GLU A 11 19.14 10.73 -18.04
N TYR A 12 18.49 9.58 -18.24
CA TYR A 12 19.01 8.28 -17.82
C TYR A 12 20.43 7.96 -18.34
N PRO A 13 20.81 8.24 -19.62
CA PRO A 13 22.16 7.99 -20.12
C PRO A 13 23.22 8.92 -19.52
N LYS A 14 22.82 10.06 -18.93
CA LYS A 14 23.75 11.04 -18.34
C LYS A 14 24.20 10.66 -16.93
N VAL A 15 23.50 9.72 -16.30
CA VAL A 15 23.79 9.29 -14.93
C VAL A 15 24.36 7.88 -14.90
N MET A 16 25.19 7.60 -13.90
CA MET A 16 25.72 6.25 -13.71
C MET A 16 24.59 5.30 -13.24
N PRO A 17 24.34 4.16 -13.90
CA PRO A 17 23.19 3.30 -13.58
C PRO A 17 23.14 2.79 -12.14
N LYS A 18 24.30 2.61 -11.50
CA LYS A 18 24.41 2.14 -10.11
C LYS A 18 24.28 3.24 -9.05
N SER A 19 24.34 4.51 -9.46
CA SER A 19 24.19 5.65 -8.55
C SER A 19 22.77 5.69 -7.96
N PRO A 20 22.56 6.33 -6.80
CA PRO A 20 21.22 6.52 -6.24
C PRO A 20 20.24 7.15 -7.24
N ILE A 21 20.70 8.13 -8.03
CA ILE A 21 19.85 8.79 -9.03
C ILE A 21 19.57 7.88 -10.24
N GLY A 22 20.54 7.09 -10.69
CA GLY A 22 20.34 6.10 -11.76
C GLY A 22 19.34 5.02 -11.36
N LYS A 23 19.40 4.55 -10.10
CA LYS A 23 18.40 3.63 -9.54
C LYS A 23 17.01 4.27 -9.46
N ALA A 24 16.93 5.52 -9.02
CA ALA A 24 15.67 6.25 -8.92
C ALA A 24 15.03 6.47 -10.30
N LEU A 25 15.79 6.92 -11.30
CA LEU A 25 15.29 7.12 -12.67
C LEU A 25 14.81 5.80 -13.28
N LYS A 26 15.57 4.72 -13.11
CA LYS A 26 15.16 3.38 -13.57
C LYS A 26 13.85 2.95 -12.92
N TYR A 27 13.77 3.05 -11.59
CA TYR A 27 12.57 2.69 -10.85
C TYR A 27 11.35 3.52 -11.29
N CYS A 28 11.50 4.84 -11.42
CA CYS A 28 10.46 5.74 -11.90
C CYS A 28 9.97 5.36 -13.29
N TYR A 29 10.88 5.00 -14.19
CA TYR A 29 10.54 4.56 -15.55
C TYR A 29 9.80 3.21 -15.53
N ASP A 30 10.25 2.24 -14.74
CA ASP A 30 9.61 0.92 -14.61
C ASP A 30 8.16 1.01 -14.10
N ILE A 31 7.83 2.04 -13.30
CA ILE A 31 6.47 2.30 -12.82
C ILE A 31 5.70 3.36 -13.61
N TYR A 32 6.31 4.00 -14.62
CA TYR A 32 5.77 5.18 -15.29
C TYR A 32 4.36 4.96 -15.86
N HIS A 33 4.10 3.81 -16.50
CA HIS A 33 2.76 3.48 -17.03
C HIS A 33 1.69 3.36 -15.93
N ARG A 34 2.07 3.03 -14.70
CA ARG A 34 1.16 3.02 -13.55
C ARG A 34 1.00 4.42 -12.97
N LEU A 35 2.12 5.14 -12.81
CA LEU A 35 2.15 6.52 -12.32
C LEU A 35 1.32 7.45 -13.20
N THR A 36 1.25 7.20 -14.50
CA THR A 36 0.48 8.02 -15.43
C THR A 36 -1.02 7.77 -15.38
N ARG A 37 -1.57 6.78 -14.67
CA ARG A 37 -3.02 6.55 -14.73
C ARG A 37 -3.86 7.65 -14.10
N TYR A 38 -3.34 8.39 -13.12
CA TYR A 38 -4.13 9.41 -12.41
C TYR A 38 -4.60 10.57 -13.28
N HIS A 39 -3.85 10.92 -14.33
CA HIS A 39 -4.26 11.98 -15.26
C HIS A 39 -5.18 11.49 -16.37
N LEU A 40 -5.33 10.17 -16.54
CA LEU A 40 -6.22 9.55 -17.53
C LEU A 40 -7.60 9.26 -16.93
N ASP A 41 -7.66 8.92 -15.64
CA ASP A 41 -8.90 8.63 -14.92
C ASP A 41 -8.88 9.34 -13.56
N GLY A 42 -9.81 10.29 -13.38
CA GLY A 42 -9.95 11.11 -12.16
C GLY A 42 -10.42 10.34 -10.93
N ARG A 43 -10.76 9.05 -11.04
CA ARG A 43 -10.99 8.17 -9.88
C ARG A 43 -9.70 7.87 -9.11
N TYR A 44 -8.56 7.92 -9.79
CA TYR A 44 -7.26 7.73 -9.15
C TYR A 44 -6.78 9.05 -8.55
N ARG A 45 -6.26 8.98 -7.32
CA ARG A 45 -5.59 10.11 -6.68
C ARG A 45 -4.13 10.19 -7.13
N ILE A 46 -3.59 11.40 -7.13
CA ILE A 46 -2.18 11.66 -7.46
C ILE A 46 -1.24 11.14 -6.37
N ASP A 47 -1.68 11.18 -5.13
CA ASP A 47 -0.97 10.69 -3.96
C ASP A 47 -1.64 9.46 -3.34
N ASN A 48 -0.85 8.68 -2.62
CA ASN A 48 -1.29 7.51 -1.85
C ASN A 48 -1.47 7.84 -0.35
N ASN A 49 -1.54 9.12 0.05
CA ASN A 49 -1.50 9.51 1.47
C ASN A 49 -2.62 8.87 2.28
N LEU A 50 -3.82 8.72 1.70
CA LEU A 50 -4.92 8.04 2.38
C LEU A 50 -4.57 6.59 2.73
N ALA A 51 -4.01 5.85 1.77
CA ALA A 51 -3.63 4.46 1.98
C ALA A 51 -2.48 4.34 2.99
N GLU A 52 -1.49 5.23 2.93
CA GLU A 52 -0.40 5.26 3.91
C GLU A 52 -0.89 5.60 5.31
N ASN A 53 -1.83 6.55 5.43
CA ASN A 53 -2.41 6.93 6.70
C ASN A 53 -3.24 5.78 7.32
N ASP A 54 -4.00 5.05 6.50
CA ASP A 54 -4.71 3.85 6.95
C ASP A 54 -3.74 2.73 7.40
N LEU A 55 -2.59 2.58 6.72
CA LEU A 55 -1.56 1.60 7.09
C LEU A 55 -0.74 2.01 8.32
N ARG A 56 -0.73 3.31 8.68
CA ARG A 56 0.08 3.84 9.79
C ARG A 56 -0.26 3.18 11.12
N GLY A 57 -1.54 2.90 11.36
CA GLY A 57 -1.99 2.19 12.57
C GLY A 57 -1.36 0.79 12.69
N LEU A 58 -1.29 0.06 11.58
CA LEU A 58 -0.61 -1.24 11.52
C LEU A 58 0.89 -1.10 11.79
N ALA A 59 1.54 -0.12 11.15
CA ALA A 59 2.98 0.10 11.30
C ALA A 59 3.38 0.43 12.75
N LEU A 60 2.55 1.22 13.45
CA LEU A 60 2.72 1.51 14.88
C LEU A 60 2.43 0.29 15.74
N GLY A 61 1.35 -0.45 15.44
CA GLY A 61 0.94 -1.65 16.17
C GLY A 61 1.98 -2.77 16.16
N ARG A 62 2.73 -2.94 15.06
CA ARG A 62 3.79 -3.96 14.93
C ARG A 62 4.83 -3.95 16.06
N LYS A 63 5.13 -2.77 16.63
CA LYS A 63 6.07 -2.66 17.76
C LYS A 63 5.48 -3.18 19.09
N ASN A 64 4.15 -3.30 19.17
CA ASN A 64 3.42 -3.73 20.35
C ASN A 64 2.99 -5.20 20.29
N TYR A 65 3.24 -5.91 19.19
CA TYR A 65 2.89 -7.33 19.09
C TYR A 65 3.94 -8.17 19.81
N LEU A 66 3.70 -8.49 21.09
CA LEU A 66 4.61 -9.30 21.90
C LEU A 66 4.83 -10.73 21.37
N PHE A 67 3.92 -11.25 20.55
CA PHE A 67 3.90 -12.67 20.17
C PHE A 67 3.88 -12.94 18.64
N CYS A 68 4.01 -11.91 17.80
CA CYS A 68 4.02 -12.05 16.34
C CYS A 68 5.46 -12.11 15.79
N SER A 69 6.23 -13.13 16.19
CA SER A 69 7.64 -13.30 15.75
C SER A 69 7.85 -14.42 14.71
N ASN A 70 6.83 -15.23 14.43
CA ASN A 70 6.89 -16.28 13.40
C ASN A 70 6.09 -15.86 12.15
N HIS A 71 6.30 -16.57 11.03
CA HIS A 71 5.62 -16.28 9.77
C HIS A 71 4.11 -16.49 9.88
N ASP A 72 3.71 -17.57 10.56
CA ASP A 72 2.31 -17.95 10.75
C ASP A 72 1.51 -16.87 11.50
N ALA A 73 2.04 -16.31 12.59
CA ALA A 73 1.37 -15.22 13.31
C ALA A 73 1.35 -13.92 12.50
N ALA A 74 2.27 -13.73 11.55
CA ALA A 74 2.20 -12.60 10.64
C ALA A 74 1.08 -12.77 9.60
N GLU A 75 0.86 -14.00 9.14
CA GLU A 75 -0.28 -14.34 8.28
C GLU A 75 -1.61 -14.18 9.03
N ASP A 76 -1.73 -14.71 10.24
CA ASP A 76 -2.91 -14.54 11.09
C ASP A 76 -3.21 -13.06 11.33
N ALA A 77 -2.19 -12.28 11.69
CA ALA A 77 -2.34 -10.84 11.85
C ALA A 77 -2.83 -10.18 10.54
N ALA A 78 -2.28 -10.55 9.39
CA ALA A 78 -2.71 -10.01 8.10
C ALA A 78 -4.19 -10.32 7.81
N VAL A 79 -4.66 -11.52 8.15
CA VAL A 79 -6.09 -11.91 8.03
C VAL A 79 -6.95 -11.03 8.94
N PHE A 80 -6.59 -10.89 10.22
CA PHE A 80 -7.34 -10.05 11.17
C PHE A 80 -7.37 -8.57 10.75
N TYR A 81 -6.25 -8.00 10.32
CA TYR A 81 -6.20 -6.61 9.85
C TYR A 81 -7.02 -6.39 8.58
N SER A 82 -7.05 -7.38 7.68
CA SER A 82 -7.88 -7.35 6.48
C SER A 82 -9.37 -7.35 6.85
N LEU A 83 -9.79 -8.20 7.78
CA LEU A 83 -11.17 -8.25 8.30
C LEU A 83 -11.59 -6.93 8.98
N LEU A 84 -10.72 -6.36 9.81
CA LEU A 84 -10.93 -5.06 10.44
C LEU A 84 -11.08 -3.95 9.40
N GLY A 85 -10.21 -3.95 8.38
CA GLY A 85 -10.27 -3.01 7.25
C GLY A 85 -11.58 -3.13 6.47
N CYS A 86 -12.04 -4.35 6.18
CA CYS A 86 -13.32 -4.61 5.53
C CYS A 86 -14.50 -4.10 6.34
N CYS A 87 -14.53 -4.34 7.66
CA CYS A 87 -15.61 -3.86 8.52
C CYS A 87 -15.64 -2.33 8.57
N LYS A 88 -14.46 -1.68 8.67
CA LYS A 88 -14.33 -0.22 8.61
C LYS A 88 -14.85 0.32 7.27
N ALA A 89 -14.47 -0.30 6.14
CA ALA A 89 -14.91 0.10 4.81
C ALA A 89 -16.42 -0.07 4.60
N ALA A 90 -17.02 -1.09 5.20
CA ALA A 90 -18.46 -1.34 5.16
C ALA A 90 -19.26 -0.54 6.23
N GLY A 91 -18.60 0.24 7.09
CA GLY A 91 -19.24 1.03 8.13
C GLY A 91 -19.84 0.21 9.26
N VAL A 92 -19.35 -1.01 9.48
CA VAL A 92 -19.88 -1.95 10.49
C VAL A 92 -18.93 -2.03 11.68
N ASN A 93 -19.47 -2.10 12.89
CA ASN A 93 -18.66 -2.35 14.08
C ASN A 93 -18.12 -3.79 14.03
N PHE A 94 -16.78 -3.94 14.06
CA PHE A 94 -16.13 -5.24 13.99
C PHE A 94 -16.56 -6.19 15.10
N ARG A 95 -16.70 -5.70 16.34
CA ARG A 95 -17.07 -6.51 17.49
C ARG A 95 -18.48 -7.08 17.33
N ASP A 96 -19.43 -6.23 16.94
CA ASP A 96 -20.82 -6.65 16.76
C ASP A 96 -20.95 -7.61 15.57
N TRP A 97 -20.18 -7.38 14.50
CA TRP A 97 -20.11 -8.29 13.36
C TRP A 97 -19.52 -9.65 13.74
N TRP A 98 -18.42 -9.64 14.50
CA TRP A 98 -17.73 -10.86 14.93
C TRP A 98 -18.61 -11.75 15.80
N ILE A 99 -19.24 -11.17 16.83
CA ILE A 99 -20.16 -11.88 17.73
C ILE A 99 -21.30 -12.50 16.92
N LYS A 100 -21.96 -11.71 16.06
CA LYS A 100 -23.06 -12.22 15.22
C LYS A 100 -22.65 -13.37 14.30
N ARG A 101 -21.42 -13.36 13.77
CA ARG A 101 -20.95 -14.39 12.83
C ARG A 101 -20.47 -15.66 13.53
N PHE A 102 -19.85 -15.53 14.70
CA PHE A 102 -19.37 -16.67 15.50
C PHE A 102 -20.49 -17.38 16.26
N ASP A 103 -21.47 -16.64 16.79
CA ASP A 103 -22.63 -17.24 17.48
C ASP A 103 -23.57 -17.99 16.52
N LEU A 104 -23.48 -17.75 15.21
CA LEU A 104 -24.19 -18.51 14.17
C LEU A 104 -23.50 -19.84 13.80
N CYS A 105 -22.27 -20.06 14.28
CA CYS A 105 -21.48 -21.26 14.02
C CYS A 105 -21.40 -22.22 15.23
N GLN A 106 -22.09 -21.90 16.33
CA GLN A 106 -22.38 -22.84 17.43
C GLN A 106 -23.79 -23.38 17.30
#